data_AF-A0AAW0LPD3-F1
#
_entry.id   AF-A0AAW0LPD3-F1
#
_cell.length_a   1.000
_cell.length_b   1.000
_cell.length_c   1.000
_cell.angle_alpha   90.00
_cell.angle_beta   90.00
_cell.angle_gamma   90.00
#
_symmetry.space_group_name_H-M   'P 1'
#
loop_
_entity.id
_entity.type
_entity.pdbx_description
1 polymer ?
#
loop_
_entity_poly.entity_id
_entity_poly.type
_entity_poly.pdbx_seq_one_letter_code
_entity_poly.pdbx_strand_id
1 'polypeptide(L)'
;MSLPSVKASMITFVFLSLLTSFHSKISEAASANRAYVCPKEPNFTPNSTYQSNLNHLFSSLSSNANLETGFYNTTVGHDPPNIVYGLFLCRGDVTPNVCQDCVSTATKDIVQATVPQELRP
;
A
#
# COMPACT_ATOMS: atom_id res chain seq x y z
N MET A 1 21.71 25.53 48.83
CA MET A 1 22.61 25.47 47.66
C MET A 1 22.31 24.20 46.87
N SER A 2 21.50 24.29 45.82
CA SER A 2 21.18 23.14 44.97
C SER A 2 22.37 22.84 44.05
N LEU A 3 22.97 21.65 44.16
CA LEU A 3 24.12 21.21 43.37
C LEU A 3 23.81 21.26 41.86
N PRO A 4 24.65 21.91 41.03
CA PRO A 4 24.45 22.00 39.57
C PRO A 4 24.41 20.62 38.90
N SER A 5 25.03 19.61 39.52
CA SER A 5 25.06 18.22 39.05
C SER A 5 23.68 17.55 39.03
N VAL A 6 22.79 17.87 39.99
CA VAL A 6 21.44 17.28 40.08
C VAL A 6 20.52 17.84 38.99
N LYS A 7 20.69 19.11 38.63
CA LYS A 7 19.93 19.77 37.56
C LYS A 7 20.33 19.22 36.18
N ALA A 8 21.63 19.06 35.94
CA ALA A 8 22.13 18.44 34.71
C ALA A 8 21.62 17.00 34.58
N SER A 9 21.67 16.22 35.67
CA SER A 9 21.17 14.85 35.69
C SER A 9 19.65 14.78 35.41
N MET A 10 18.84 15.63 36.04
CA MET A 10 17.40 15.72 35.77
C MET A 10 17.10 16.08 34.31
N ILE A 11 17.85 17.03 33.73
CA ILE A 11 17.70 17.43 32.33
C ILE A 11 18.03 16.25 31.40
N THR A 12 19.12 15.51 31.67
CA THR A 12 19.49 14.31 30.89
C THR A 12 18.42 13.22 30.96
N PHE A 13 17.82 12.98 32.14
CA PHE A 13 16.71 12.02 32.27
C PHE A 13 15.46 12.44 31.50
N VAL A 14 15.13 13.73 31.49
CA VAL A 14 14.00 14.27 30.69
C VAL A 14 14.27 14.12 29.19
N PHE A 15 15.49 14.39 28.71
CA PHE A 15 15.84 14.17 27.30
C PHE A 15 15.82 12.69 26.91
N LEU A 16 16.31 11.78 27.77
CA LEU A 16 16.31 10.34 27.49
C LEU A 16 14.89 9.76 27.45
N SER A 17 14.00 10.24 28.33
CA SER A 17 12.58 9.86 28.33
C SER A 17 11.79 10.45 27.15
N LEU A 18 12.16 11.64 26.66
CA LEU A 18 11.62 12.18 25.41
C LEU A 18 12.05 11.33 24.20
N LEU A 19 13.32 10.91 24.12
CA LEU A 19 13.84 10.09 23.01
C LEU A 19 13.19 8.69 22.92
N THR A 20 12.81 8.09 24.04
CA THR A 20 12.08 6.80 24.05
C THR A 20 10.61 6.97 23.65
N SER A 21 10.02 8.14 23.90
CA SER A 21 8.63 8.46 23.51
C SER A 21 8.45 8.68 22.00
N PHE A 22 9.52 9.09 21.30
CA PHE A 22 9.53 9.22 19.83
C PHE A 22 9.54 7.88 19.07
N HIS A 23 9.72 6.74 19.74
CA HIS A 23 9.52 5.41 19.14
C HIS A 23 8.07 4.96 19.22
N SER A 24 7.13 5.90 19.08
CA SER A 24 5.74 5.56 18.80
C SER A 24 5.71 4.83 17.46
N LYS A 25 5.60 3.50 17.49
CA LYS A 25 5.21 2.76 16.30
C LYS A 25 3.87 3.34 15.90
N ILE A 26 3.82 4.04 14.77
CA ILE A 26 2.57 4.28 14.06
C ILE A 26 2.13 2.89 13.57
N SER A 27 1.55 2.09 14.47
CA SER A 27 0.64 1.04 14.08
C SER A 27 -0.67 1.74 13.81
N GLU A 28 -0.75 2.38 12.65
CA GLU A 28 -2.05 2.58 12.05
C GLU A 28 -2.33 1.30 11.29
N ALA A 29 -2.81 0.28 12.03
CA ALA A 29 -3.80 -0.59 11.46
C ALA A 29 -5.04 0.27 11.22
N ALA A 30 -4.99 1.14 10.20
CA ALA A 30 -6.20 1.71 9.66
C ALA A 30 -6.97 0.50 9.16
N SER A 31 -7.98 0.11 9.92
CA SER A 31 -9.16 -0.58 9.41
C SER A 31 -9.78 0.35 8.36
N ALA A 32 -9.11 0.50 7.22
CA ALA A 32 -9.68 1.06 6.03
C ALA A 32 -10.75 0.04 5.65
N ASN A 33 -12.01 0.47 5.67
CA ASN A 33 -13.09 -0.27 5.02
C ASN A 33 -12.66 -0.49 3.56
N ARG A 34 -12.05 -1.65 3.27
CA ARG A 34 -11.58 -2.01 1.93
C ARG A 34 -12.83 -2.28 1.11
N ALA A 35 -13.20 -1.33 0.28
CA ALA A 35 -14.28 -1.49 -0.68
C ALA A 35 -13.69 -1.97 -2.01
N TYR A 36 -14.19 -3.09 -2.50
CA TYR A 36 -13.88 -3.59 -3.84
C TYR A 36 -15.09 -3.36 -4.72
N VAL A 37 -14.90 -2.65 -5.83
CA VAL A 37 -15.93 -2.49 -6.85
C VAL A 37 -15.52 -3.35 -8.03
N CYS A 38 -16.13 -4.51 -8.13
CA CYS A 38 -15.88 -5.47 -9.20
C CYS A 38 -17.17 -5.67 -10.01
N PRO A 39 -17.08 -5.91 -11.33
CA PRO A 39 -18.18 -6.47 -12.09
C PRO A 39 -18.65 -7.78 -11.44
N LYS A 40 -19.96 -8.06 -11.49
CA LYS A 40 -20.53 -9.31 -10.93
C LYS A 40 -19.96 -10.56 -11.59
N GLU A 41 -19.64 -10.45 -12.88
CA GLU A 41 -19.04 -11.50 -13.69
C GLU A 41 -17.77 -10.95 -14.35
N PRO A 42 -16.68 -11.73 -14.47
CA PRO A 42 -15.50 -11.31 -15.19
C PRO A 42 -15.84 -11.05 -16.67
N ASN A 43 -15.55 -9.85 -17.15
CA ASN A 43 -15.80 -9.46 -18.55
C ASN A 43 -14.77 -10.02 -19.55
N PHE A 44 -13.95 -11.01 -19.15
CA PHE A 44 -12.90 -11.57 -20.01
C PHE A 44 -12.77 -13.08 -19.84
N THR A 45 -12.38 -13.76 -20.91
CA THR A 45 -12.16 -15.21 -20.92
C THR A 45 -10.90 -15.57 -20.12
N PRO A 46 -10.93 -16.60 -19.26
CA PRO A 46 -9.73 -17.14 -18.63
C PRO A 46 -8.65 -17.51 -19.67
N ASN A 47 -7.38 -17.34 -19.31
CA ASN A 47 -6.19 -17.53 -20.15
C ASN A 47 -6.15 -16.64 -21.41
N SER A 48 -6.88 -15.52 -21.42
CA SER A 48 -6.83 -14.54 -22.51
C SER A 48 -5.59 -13.63 -22.43
N THR A 49 -5.27 -13.00 -23.55
CA THR A 49 -4.27 -11.92 -23.61
C THR A 49 -4.63 -10.78 -22.65
N TYR A 50 -5.93 -10.46 -22.50
CA TYR A 50 -6.41 -9.49 -21.51
C TYR A 50 -5.99 -9.88 -20.09
N GLN A 51 -6.18 -11.15 -19.69
CA GLN A 51 -5.76 -11.62 -18.37
C GLN A 51 -4.24 -11.51 -18.16
N SER A 52 -3.44 -11.86 -19.18
CA SER A 52 -1.98 -11.71 -19.11
C SER A 52 -1.59 -10.24 -18.95
N ASN A 53 -2.21 -9.34 -19.73
CA ASN A 53 -1.96 -7.91 -19.65
C ASN A 53 -2.37 -7.33 -18.28
N LEU A 54 -3.48 -7.79 -17.70
CA LEU A 54 -3.92 -7.42 -16.36
C LEU A 54 -2.91 -7.86 -15.28
N ASN A 55 -2.36 -9.08 -15.39
CA ASN A 55 -1.31 -9.56 -14.48
C ASN A 55 -0.02 -8.74 -14.60
N HIS A 56 0.35 -8.35 -15.83
CA HIS A 56 1.49 -7.45 -16.07
C HIS A 56 1.25 -6.06 -15.49
N LEU A 57 0.03 -5.52 -15.64
CA LEU A 57 -0.37 -4.25 -15.03
C LEU A 57 -0.20 -4.30 -13.51
N PHE A 58 -0.70 -5.33 -12.83
CA PHE A 58 -0.54 -5.49 -11.38
C PHE A 58 0.92 -5.60 -10.93
N SER A 59 1.73 -6.33 -11.70
CA SER A 59 3.18 -6.43 -11.45
C SER A 59 3.87 -5.07 -11.58
N SER A 60 3.51 -4.31 -12.63
CA SER A 60 4.04 -2.96 -12.89
C SER A 60 3.64 -1.96 -11.81
N LEU A 61 2.38 -1.97 -11.38
CA LEU A 61 1.91 -1.10 -10.29
C LEU A 61 2.65 -1.40 -8.98
N SER A 62 2.81 -2.68 -8.62
CA SER A 62 3.49 -3.07 -7.38
C SER A 62 4.99 -2.74 -7.41
N SER A 63 5.66 -2.92 -8.54
CA SER A 63 7.10 -2.63 -8.65
C SER A 63 7.41 -1.13 -8.63
N ASN A 64 6.49 -0.29 -9.14
CA ASN A 64 6.63 1.17 -9.15
C ASN A 64 6.01 1.86 -7.92
N ALA A 65 5.54 1.11 -6.93
CA ALA A 65 4.96 1.66 -5.71
C ALA A 65 5.98 2.18 -4.69
N ASN A 66 7.28 2.08 -4.99
CA ASN A 66 8.36 2.68 -4.23
C ASN A 66 8.73 4.11 -4.72
N LEU A 67 7.95 4.69 -5.63
CA LEU A 67 8.15 6.06 -6.07
C LEU A 67 7.76 7.04 -4.96
N GLU A 68 8.61 8.03 -4.71
CA GLU A 68 8.40 9.10 -3.72
C GLU A 68 7.14 9.93 -3.99
N THR A 69 6.62 9.91 -5.23
CA THR A 69 5.38 10.60 -5.60
C THR A 69 4.15 9.99 -4.95
N GLY A 70 4.22 8.75 -4.47
CA GLY A 70 3.07 8.00 -3.97
C GLY A 70 1.99 7.75 -5.03
N PHE A 71 2.30 7.95 -6.31
CA PHE A 71 1.36 7.83 -7.43
C PHE A 71 2.09 7.30 -8.67
N TYR A 72 1.43 6.39 -9.38
CA TYR A 72 1.87 5.88 -10.67
C TYR A 72 0.66 5.39 -11.47
N ASN A 73 0.71 5.58 -12.79
CA ASN A 73 -0.23 4.99 -13.73
C ASN A 73 0.51 4.24 -14.83
N THR A 74 -0.15 3.25 -15.41
CA THR A 74 0.42 2.48 -16.51
C THR A 74 -0.66 1.86 -17.37
N THR A 75 -0.30 1.55 -18.60
CA THR A 75 -1.16 0.91 -19.59
C THR A 75 -0.42 -0.27 -20.16
N VAL A 76 -1.09 -1.41 -20.29
CA VAL A 76 -0.52 -2.63 -20.89
C VAL A 76 -1.39 -3.09 -22.05
N GLY A 77 -0.77 -3.44 -23.17
CA GLY A 77 -1.45 -3.74 -24.44
C GLY A 77 -1.47 -2.53 -25.38
N HIS A 78 -1.78 -2.78 -26.66
CA HIS A 78 -1.79 -1.76 -27.71
C HIS A 78 -3.22 -1.48 -28.21
N ASP A 79 -3.96 -2.53 -28.57
CA ASP A 79 -5.27 -2.41 -29.19
C ASP A 79 -6.39 -3.10 -28.40
N PRO A 80 -7.65 -2.61 -28.52
CA PRO A 80 -8.83 -3.35 -28.07
C PRO A 80 -8.89 -4.76 -28.71
N PRO A 81 -9.40 -5.77 -27.98
CA PRO A 81 -10.00 -5.68 -26.65
C PRO A 81 -8.99 -5.88 -25.50
N ASN A 82 -7.68 -5.94 -25.76
CA ASN A 82 -6.68 -6.43 -24.80
C ASN A 82 -5.95 -5.33 -24.02
N ILE A 83 -6.26 -4.06 -24.26
CA ILE A 83 -5.67 -2.94 -23.52
C ILE A 83 -6.23 -2.85 -22.10
N VAL A 84 -5.34 -2.66 -21.12
CA VAL A 84 -5.69 -2.47 -19.71
C VAL A 84 -5.04 -1.20 -19.16
N TYR A 85 -5.78 -0.49 -18.33
CA TYR A 85 -5.35 0.75 -17.69
C TYR A 85 -5.38 0.56 -16.18
N GLY A 86 -4.42 1.16 -15.48
CA GLY A 86 -4.38 1.11 -14.02
C GLY A 86 -3.56 2.24 -13.43
N LEU A 87 -3.86 2.53 -12.16
CA LEU A 87 -3.11 3.46 -11.34
C LEU A 87 -3.18 3.05 -9.88
N PHE A 88 -2.26 3.56 -9.07
CA PHE A 88 -2.41 3.59 -7.62
C PHE A 88 -2.18 5.01 -7.09
N LEU A 89 -2.72 5.27 -5.89
CA LEU A 89 -2.43 6.45 -5.10
C LEU A 89 -2.26 6.01 -3.65
N CYS A 90 -1.07 6.25 -3.10
CA CYS A 90 -0.75 6.04 -1.70
C CYS A 90 -1.07 7.29 -0.88
N ARG A 91 -1.21 7.10 0.43
CA ARG A 91 -1.40 8.19 1.38
C ARG A 91 -0.13 9.04 1.44
N GLY A 92 -0.25 10.37 1.49
CA GLY A 92 0.91 11.28 1.36
C GLY A 92 1.87 11.31 2.56
N ASP A 93 1.52 10.66 3.67
CA ASP A 93 2.28 10.60 4.93
C ASP A 93 2.99 9.24 5.14
N VAL A 94 2.87 8.29 4.21
CA VAL A 94 3.54 6.98 4.31
C VAL A 94 4.86 6.96 3.56
N THR A 95 5.79 6.12 4.01
CA THR A 95 7.05 5.91 3.31
C THR A 95 6.85 5.11 2.02
N PRO A 96 7.76 5.20 1.04
CA PRO A 96 7.69 4.42 -0.19
C PRO A 96 7.60 2.91 0.03
N ASN A 97 8.27 2.38 1.06
CA ASN A 97 8.17 0.96 1.42
C ASN A 97 6.76 0.57 1.88
N VAL A 98 6.13 1.40 2.72
CA VAL A 98 4.75 1.15 3.17
C VAL A 98 3.78 1.27 2.00
N CYS A 99 4.01 2.22 1.09
CA CYS A 99 3.24 2.33 -0.16
C CYS A 99 3.38 1.06 -1.01
N GLN A 100 4.61 0.55 -1.19
CA GLN A 100 4.87 -0.66 -1.94
C GLN A 100 4.20 -1.90 -1.34
N ASP A 101 4.28 -2.08 -0.03
CA ASP A 101 3.60 -3.18 0.67
C ASP A 101 2.08 -3.09 0.51
N CYS A 102 1.52 -1.87 0.59
CA CYS A 102 0.09 -1.60 0.40
C CYS A 102 -0.36 -1.97 -1.01
N VAL A 103 0.33 -1.50 -2.05
CA VAL A 103 -0.01 -1.79 -3.45
C VAL A 103 0.19 -3.26 -3.79
N SER A 104 1.25 -3.91 -3.27
CA SER A 104 1.45 -5.36 -3.43
C SER A 104 0.31 -6.18 -2.82
N THR A 105 -0.21 -5.74 -1.67
CA THR A 105 -1.36 -6.38 -1.03
C THR A 105 -2.63 -6.13 -1.84
N ALA A 106 -2.89 -4.89 -2.25
CA ALA A 106 -4.08 -4.51 -2.98
C ALA A 106 -4.22 -5.25 -4.33
N THR A 107 -3.12 -5.45 -5.05
CA THR A 107 -3.12 -6.19 -6.33
C THR A 107 -3.42 -7.68 -6.17
N LYS A 108 -3.11 -8.28 -5.01
CA LYS A 108 -3.50 -9.66 -4.68
C LYS A 108 -4.96 -9.73 -4.23
N ASP A 109 -5.36 -8.81 -3.35
CA ASP A 109 -6.71 -8.75 -2.80
C ASP A 109 -7.77 -8.55 -3.88
N ILE A 110 -7.52 -7.70 -4.89
CA ILE A 110 -8.50 -7.42 -5.95
C ILE A 110 -8.79 -8.65 -6.80
N VAL A 111 -7.80 -9.51 -7.04
CA VAL A 111 -7.98 -10.79 -7.73
C VAL A 111 -8.87 -11.72 -6.90
N GLN A 112 -8.66 -11.77 -5.59
CA GLN A 112 -9.50 -12.56 -4.68
C GLN A 112 -10.91 -11.98 -4.50
N ALA A 113 -11.08 -10.67 -4.62
CA ALA A 113 -12.38 -10.01 -4.51
C ALA A 113 -13.28 -10.26 -5.73
N THR A 114 -12.69 -10.57 -6.89
CA THR A 114 -13.42 -10.99 -8.09
C THR A 114 -13.94 -12.43 -8.03
N VAL A 115 -13.54 -13.21 -7.01
CA VAL A 115 -14.17 -14.50 -6.69
C VAL A 115 -15.44 -14.21 -5.89
N PRO A 116 -16.62 -14.76 -6.27
CA PRO A 116 -17.84 -14.64 -5.48
C PRO A 116 -17.59 -14.96 -4.01
N GLN A 117 -18.09 -14.14 -3.09
CA GLN A 117 -17.79 -14.29 -1.66
C GLN A 117 -18.25 -15.65 -1.07
N GLU A 118 -19.23 -16.31 -1.70
CA GLU A 118 -19.67 -17.68 -1.36
C GLU A 118 -18.61 -18.76 -1.62
N LEU A 119 -17.55 -18.47 -2.38
CA LEU A 119 -16.51 -19.44 -2.75
C LEU A 119 -15.15 -19.19 -2.07
N ARG A 120 -15.07 -18.28 -1.08
CA ARG A 120 -13.85 -18.04 -0.30
C ARG A 120 -13.78 -19.08 0.84
N PRO A 121 -12.68 -19.83 1.00
CA PRO A 121 -12.53 -20.84 2.05
C PRO A 121 -12.53 -20.25 3.47
#